data_AF-A0A2N4X4V7-F1
#
_entry.id   AF-A0A2N4X4V7-F1
#
_cell.length_a   1.000
_cell.length_b   1.000
_cell.length_c   1.000
_cell.angle_alpha   90.00
_cell.angle_beta   90.00
_cell.angle_gamma   90.00
#
_symmetry.space_group_name_H-M   'P 1'
#
loop_
_entity.id
_entity.type
_entity.pdbx_description
1 polymer ?
#
loop_
_entity_poly.entity_id
_entity_poly.type
_entity_poly.pdbx_seq_one_letter_code
_entity_poly.pdbx_strand_id
1 'polypeptide(L)'
;MKKLRAATDTFVELAIIYAVLLLVSAALLARFEGLDYTTALYWAATTATSTGYGDISPKTGAGQFVAVALMHLSIFVVAPMIVVRLVDRLNEDRDAFTHEEQVQILDSLKRIDERLERLEQVRGARP
;
A
#
# COMPACT_ATOMS: atom_id res chain seq x y z
N MET A 1 -6.85 -13.59 -12.93
CA MET A 1 -6.38 -12.22 -12.64
C MET A 1 -7.25 -11.47 -11.61
N LYS A 2 -8.60 -11.54 -11.64
CA LYS A 2 -9.44 -10.96 -10.56
C LYS A 2 -9.17 -11.51 -9.15
N LYS A 3 -8.87 -12.81 -9.02
CA LYS A 3 -8.61 -13.46 -7.72
C LYS A 3 -7.31 -13.01 -7.03
N LEU A 4 -6.31 -12.52 -7.78
CA LEU A 4 -5.05 -12.04 -7.21
C LEU A 4 -5.17 -10.58 -6.72
N ARG A 5 -6.01 -9.77 -7.40
CA ARG A 5 -6.38 -8.42 -6.95
C ARG A 5 -7.22 -8.45 -5.67
N ALA A 6 -8.18 -9.37 -5.61
CA ALA A 6 -9.03 -9.56 -4.44
C ALA A 6 -8.26 -9.96 -3.17
N ALA A 7 -7.06 -10.56 -3.32
CA ALA A 7 -6.22 -10.99 -2.20
C ALA A 7 -5.43 -9.85 -1.52
N THR A 8 -5.51 -8.64 -2.07
CA THR A 8 -4.79 -7.47 -1.57
C THR A 8 -5.71 -6.25 -1.56
N ASP A 9 -7.03 -6.46 -1.60
CA ASP A 9 -8.02 -5.41 -1.82
C ASP A 9 -8.34 -4.61 -0.55
N THR A 10 -7.99 -5.15 0.62
CA THR A 10 -8.24 -4.48 1.90
C THR A 10 -7.04 -4.55 2.86
N PHE A 11 -6.90 -3.51 3.68
CA PHE A 11 -5.87 -3.43 4.73
C PHE A 11 -5.91 -4.64 5.68
N VAL A 12 -7.10 -5.15 5.99
CA VAL A 12 -7.29 -6.32 6.87
C VAL A 12 -6.64 -7.56 6.28
N GLU A 13 -6.76 -7.76 4.97
CA GLU A 13 -6.18 -8.91 4.31
C GLU A 13 -4.66 -8.87 4.28
N LEU A 14 -4.06 -7.70 4.04
CA LEU A 14 -2.61 -7.51 4.17
C LEU A 14 -2.12 -7.80 5.59
N ALA A 15 -2.89 -7.39 6.61
CA ALA A 15 -2.58 -7.70 8.01
C ALA A 15 -2.67 -9.21 8.30
N ILE A 16 -3.65 -9.91 7.73
CA ILE A 16 -3.78 -11.37 7.84
C ILE A 16 -2.60 -12.07 7.14
N ILE A 17 -2.24 -11.65 5.92
CA ILE A 17 -1.09 -12.20 5.19
C ILE A 17 0.19 -12.00 5.99
N TYR A 18 0.40 -10.81 6.56
CA TYR A 18 1.54 -10.54 7.41
C TYR A 18 1.58 -11.44 8.65
N ALA A 19 0.45 -11.58 9.36
CA ALA A 19 0.35 -12.45 10.52
C ALA A 19 0.64 -13.92 10.16
N VAL A 20 0.08 -14.42 9.05
CA VAL A 20 0.36 -15.78 8.55
C VAL A 20 1.84 -15.94 8.21
N LEU A 21 2.45 -14.96 7.54
CA LEU A 21 3.88 -14.99 7.21
C LEU A 21 4.75 -15.11 8.47
N LEU A 22 4.43 -14.37 9.54
CA LEU A 22 5.13 -14.44 10.81
C LEU A 22 4.96 -15.81 11.49
N LEU A 23 3.72 -16.28 11.60
CA LEU A 23 3.40 -17.55 12.29
C LEU A 23 4.01 -18.75 11.56
N VAL A 24 3.94 -18.78 10.23
CA VAL A 24 4.54 -19.84 9.41
C VAL A 24 6.06 -19.80 9.52
N SER A 25 6.69 -18.63 9.39
CA SER A 25 8.15 -18.51 9.52
C SER A 25 8.64 -18.92 10.90
N ALA A 26 7.92 -18.51 11.95
CA ALA A 26 8.20 -18.93 13.33
C ALA A 26 8.11 -20.44 13.51
N ALA A 27 7.05 -21.08 13.00
CA ALA A 27 6.86 -22.52 13.08
C ALA A 27 7.97 -23.29 12.36
N LEU A 28 8.31 -22.86 11.14
CA LEU A 28 9.39 -23.47 10.35
C LEU A 28 10.74 -23.30 11.03
N LEU A 29 11.02 -22.11 11.56
CA LEU A 29 12.30 -21.85 12.22
C LEU A 29 12.42 -22.60 13.55
N ALA A 30 11.37 -22.61 14.36
CA ALA A 30 11.32 -23.43 15.59
C ALA A 30 11.63 -24.90 15.26
N ARG A 31 11.08 -25.41 14.15
CA ARG A 31 11.29 -26.80 13.72
C ARG A 31 12.70 -27.08 13.18
N PHE A 32 13.29 -26.16 12.42
CA PHE A 32 14.60 -26.35 11.78
C PHE A 32 15.77 -26.02 12.70
N GLU A 33 15.62 -25.01 13.56
CA GLU A 33 16.67 -24.55 14.48
C GLU A 33 16.51 -25.12 15.90
N GLY A 34 15.41 -25.82 16.20
CA GLY A 34 15.12 -26.34 17.53
C GLY A 34 14.85 -25.26 18.58
N LEU A 35 14.36 -24.10 18.13
CA LEU A 35 14.02 -22.97 19.00
C LEU A 35 12.62 -23.15 19.61
N ASP A 36 12.41 -22.56 20.79
CA ASP A 36 11.05 -22.37 21.29
C ASP A 36 10.23 -21.51 20.32
N TYR A 37 8.94 -21.81 20.18
CA TYR A 37 8.06 -21.11 19.23
C TYR A 37 7.97 -19.61 19.53
N THR A 38 7.94 -19.20 20.80
CA THR A 38 7.87 -17.78 21.16
C THR A 38 9.14 -17.04 20.78
N THR A 39 10.30 -17.67 20.97
CA THR A 39 11.61 -17.16 20.54
C THR A 39 11.68 -17.04 19.01
N ALA A 40 11.20 -18.05 18.28
CA ALA A 40 11.15 -18.02 16.82
C ALA A 40 10.16 -16.96 16.29
N LEU A 41 9.05 -16.73 16.97
CA LEU A 41 8.07 -15.69 16.63
C LEU A 41 8.63 -14.28 16.86
N TYR A 42 9.33 -14.08 17.98
CA TYR A 42 10.07 -12.84 18.24
C TYR A 42 11.11 -12.57 17.15
N TRP A 43 11.89 -13.59 16.76
CA TRP A 43 12.84 -13.46 15.66
C TRP A 43 12.16 -13.13 14.33
N ALA A 44 11.04 -13.78 14.01
CA ALA A 44 10.30 -13.53 12.78
C ALA A 44 9.78 -12.09 12.74
N ALA A 45 9.23 -11.61 13.86
CA ALA A 45 8.73 -10.24 13.98
C ALA A 45 9.86 -9.21 13.79
N THR A 46 10.97 -9.35 14.52
CA THR A 46 12.11 -8.41 14.44
C THR A 46 12.78 -8.41 13.06
N THR A 47 12.80 -9.55 12.38
CA THR A 47 13.32 -9.68 11.01
C THR A 47 12.37 -9.02 10.00
N ALA A 48 11.06 -9.30 10.10
CA ALA A 48 10.07 -8.79 9.18
C ALA A 48 9.88 -7.27 9.29
N THR A 49 10.05 -6.70 10.49
CA THR A 49 10.05 -5.24 10.72
C THR A 49 11.38 -4.58 10.40
N SER A 50 12.37 -5.34 9.89
CA SER A 50 13.73 -4.87 9.62
C SER A 50 14.49 -4.34 10.85
N THR A 51 14.01 -4.62 12.07
CA THR A 51 14.67 -4.19 13.32
C THR A 51 15.95 -4.99 13.55
N GLY A 52 15.88 -6.32 13.40
CA GLY A 52 17.04 -7.22 13.33
C GLY A 52 18.07 -7.05 14.44
N TYR A 53 17.70 -7.26 15.71
CA TYR A 53 18.64 -7.10 16.85
C TYR A 53 19.89 -8.00 16.77
N GLY A 54 19.80 -9.14 16.07
CA GLY A 54 20.93 -10.05 15.83
C GLY A 54 21.25 -10.98 17.01
N ASP A 55 20.43 -10.98 18.05
CA ASP A 55 20.49 -11.88 19.20
C ASP A 55 20.14 -13.33 18.83
N ILE A 56 19.24 -13.52 17.87
CA ILE A 56 18.86 -14.82 17.32
C ILE A 56 19.10 -14.81 15.82
N SER A 57 19.70 -15.89 15.29
CA SER A 57 19.90 -16.05 13.85
C SER A 57 19.85 -17.54 13.45
N PRO A 58 19.29 -17.85 12.26
CA PRO A 58 19.25 -19.21 11.74
C PRO A 58 20.65 -19.71 11.37
N LYS A 59 20.99 -20.92 11.82
CA LYS A 59 22.29 -21.55 11.60
C LYS A 59 22.22 -22.70 10.61
N THR A 60 21.04 -23.29 10.42
CA THR A 60 20.82 -24.36 9.44
C THR A 60 20.56 -23.80 8.06
N GLY A 61 20.95 -24.54 7.01
CA GLY A 61 20.69 -24.11 5.63
C GLY A 61 19.19 -23.94 5.32
N ALA A 62 18.34 -24.78 5.91
CA ALA A 62 16.89 -24.65 5.79
C ALA A 62 16.34 -23.41 6.51
N GLY A 63 16.81 -23.13 7.74
CA GLY A 63 16.43 -21.93 8.47
C GLY A 63 16.91 -20.65 7.78
N GLN A 64 18.10 -20.65 7.19
CA GLN A 64 18.62 -19.54 6.39
C GLN A 64 17.76 -19.30 5.14
N PHE A 65 17.30 -20.35 4.45
CA PHE A 65 16.39 -20.20 3.33
C PHE A 65 15.06 -19.56 3.74
N VAL A 66 14.47 -20.01 4.87
CA VAL A 66 13.26 -19.39 5.44
C VAL A 66 13.50 -17.91 5.76
N ALA A 67 14.67 -17.57 6.30
CA ALA A 67 15.01 -16.18 6.60
C ALA A 67 15.11 -15.30 5.37
N VAL A 68 15.80 -15.77 4.34
CA VAL A 68 15.90 -15.05 3.07
C VAL A 68 14.51 -14.83 2.49
N ALA A 69 13.63 -15.85 2.49
CA ALA A 69 12.26 -15.73 2.02
C ALA A 69 11.46 -14.70 2.83
N LEU A 70 11.51 -14.78 4.17
CA LEU A 70 10.82 -13.83 5.05
C LEU A 70 11.29 -12.38 4.79
N MET A 71 12.60 -12.14 4.75
CA MET A 71 13.16 -10.81 4.52
C MET A 71 12.65 -10.19 3.22
N HIS A 72 12.72 -10.93 2.12
CA HIS A 72 12.31 -10.44 0.80
C HIS A 72 10.79 -10.24 0.71
N LEU A 73 9.99 -11.18 1.23
CA LEU A 73 8.53 -11.06 1.21
C LEU A 73 8.05 -9.90 2.09
N SER A 74 8.65 -9.69 3.25
CA SER A 74 8.30 -8.59 4.14
C SER A 74 8.62 -7.24 3.51
N ILE A 75 9.84 -7.04 2.99
CA ILE A 75 10.27 -5.71 2.51
C ILE A 75 9.79 -5.37 1.10
N PHE A 76 9.76 -6.33 0.17
CA PHE A 76 9.40 -6.06 -1.23
C PHE A 76 7.92 -6.22 -1.53
N VAL A 77 7.17 -6.90 -0.66
CA VAL A 77 5.73 -7.16 -0.88
C VAL A 77 4.89 -6.57 0.24
N VAL A 78 5.04 -7.04 1.48
CA VAL A 78 4.08 -6.69 2.53
C VAL A 78 4.18 -5.23 2.96
N ALA A 79 5.37 -4.75 3.30
CA ALA A 79 5.60 -3.38 3.77
C ALA A 79 5.11 -2.30 2.79
N PRO A 80 5.51 -2.29 1.50
CA PRO A 80 5.07 -1.25 0.56
C PRO A 80 3.57 -1.29 0.32
N MET A 81 2.95 -2.48 0.28
CA MET A 81 1.50 -2.59 0.10
C MET A 81 0.73 -2.02 1.30
N ILE A 82 1.19 -2.25 2.52
CA ILE A 82 0.61 -1.65 3.72
C ILE A 82 0.75 -0.13 3.67
N VAL A 83 1.94 0.39 3.30
CA VAL A 83 2.21 1.83 3.21
C VAL A 83 1.30 2.49 2.18
N VAL A 84 1.22 1.96 0.95
CA VAL A 84 0.34 2.52 -0.10
C VAL A 84 -1.10 2.58 0.38
N ARG A 85 -1.61 1.52 0.99
CA ARG A 85 -2.99 1.48 1.50
C ARG A 85 -3.23 2.43 2.67
N LEU A 86 -2.23 2.62 3.53
CA LEU A 86 -2.31 3.60 4.61
C LEU A 86 -2.31 5.02 4.05
N VAL A 87 -1.48 5.30 3.05
CA VAL A 87 -1.46 6.59 2.36
C VAL A 87 -2.80 6.84 1.67
N ASP A 88 -3.34 5.89 0.91
CA ASP A 88 -4.66 6.03 0.27
C ASP A 88 -5.79 6.26 1.28
N ARG A 89 -5.68 5.72 2.50
CA ARG A 89 -6.64 5.93 3.60
C ARG A 89 -6.51 7.31 4.25
N LEU A 90 -5.30 7.83 4.34
CA LEU A 90 -5.00 9.12 4.98
C LEU A 90 -5.10 10.28 4.00
N ASN A 91 -4.91 10.01 2.71
CA ASN A 91 -5.12 10.95 1.64
C ASN A 91 -6.64 11.06 1.40
N GLU A 92 -7.30 11.90 2.20
CA GLU A 92 -8.53 12.54 1.75
C GLU A 92 -8.22 13.21 0.41
N ASP A 93 -9.06 13.01 -0.59
CA ASP A 93 -8.89 13.52 -1.95
C ASP A 93 -9.13 15.05 -1.95
N ARG A 94 -8.25 15.81 -1.28
CA ARG A 94 -8.42 17.26 -1.01
C ARG A 94 -8.38 18.10 -2.29
N ASP A 95 -7.88 17.52 -3.39
CA ASP A 95 -7.81 18.15 -4.71
C ASP A 95 -8.85 17.60 -5.70
N ALA A 96 -9.64 16.59 -5.31
CA ALA A 96 -10.70 16.07 -6.17
C ALA A 96 -11.91 17.00 -6.08
N PHE A 97 -12.15 17.77 -7.14
CA PHE A 97 -13.36 18.58 -7.25
C PHE A 97 -14.59 17.71 -6.99
N THR A 98 -15.37 18.10 -6.00
CA THR A 98 -16.69 17.51 -5.75
C THR A 98 -17.54 17.65 -7.01
N HIS A 99 -18.55 16.80 -7.17
CA HIS A 99 -19.44 16.90 -8.33
C HIS A 99 -20.11 18.29 -8.42
N GLU A 100 -20.42 18.90 -7.28
CA GLU A 100 -20.96 20.26 -7.22
C GLU A 100 -19.96 21.30 -7.75
N GLU A 101 -18.69 21.22 -7.35
CA GLU A 101 -17.63 22.09 -7.87
C GLU A 101 -17.39 21.86 -9.36
N GLN A 102 -17.42 20.61 -9.83
CA GLN A 102 -17.31 20.29 -11.26
C GLN A 102 -18.43 20.95 -12.09
N VAL A 103 -19.67 20.89 -11.58
CA VAL A 103 -20.82 21.56 -12.22
C VAL A 103 -20.65 23.08 -12.21
N GLN A 104 -20.18 23.67 -11.10
CA GLN A 104 -19.92 25.11 -11.02
C GLN A 104 -18.81 25.57 -11.99
N ILE A 105 -17.75 24.78 -12.14
CA ILE A 105 -16.67 25.04 -13.10
C ILE A 105 -17.23 24.99 -14.53
N LEU A 106 -18.01 23.95 -14.87
CA LEU A 106 -18.60 23.81 -16.20
C LEU A 106 -19.54 24.98 -16.54
N ASP A 107 -20.36 25.41 -15.58
CA ASP A 107 -21.26 26.55 -15.74
C ASP A 107 -20.49 27.87 -15.89
N SER A 108 -19.37 28.01 -15.17
CA SER A 108 -18.46 29.14 -15.32
C SER A 108 -17.78 29.17 -16.70
N LEU A 109 -17.38 28.02 -17.24
CA LEU A 109 -16.84 27.92 -18.60
C LEU A 109 -17.86 28.34 -19.65
N LYS A 110 -19.11 27.86 -19.56
CA LYS A 110 -20.19 28.27 -20.46
C LYS A 110 -20.41 29.78 -20.42
N ARG A 111 -20.43 30.39 -19.23
CA ARG A 111 -20.55 31.84 -19.08
C ARG A 111 -19.39 32.61 -19.71
N ILE A 112 -18.17 32.09 -19.63
CA ILE A 112 -17.00 32.71 -20.27
C ILE A 112 -17.16 32.65 -21.79
N ASP A 113 -17.55 31.50 -22.33
CA ASP A 113 -17.77 31.29 -23.76
C ASP A 113 -18.81 32.27 -24.34
N GLU A 114 -19.98 32.38 -23.69
CA GLU A 114 -21.01 33.35 -24.07
C GLU A 114 -20.53 34.81 -24.01
N ARG A 115 -19.63 35.14 -23.06
CA ARG A 115 -19.04 36.48 -22.98
C ARG A 115 -18.06 36.72 -24.12
N LEU A 116 -17.27 35.73 -24.51
CA LEU A 116 -16.36 35.81 -25.64
C LEU A 116 -17.12 36.00 -26.94
N GLU A 117 -18.16 35.20 -27.20
CA GLU A 117 -19.01 35.35 -28.38
C GLU A 117 -19.64 36.75 -28.49
N ARG A 118 -20.17 37.28 -27.38
CA ARG A 118 -20.70 38.64 -27.33
C ARG A 118 -19.63 39.69 -27.67
N LEU A 119 -18.41 39.54 -27.15
CA LEU A 119 -17.31 40.45 -27.44
C LEU A 119 -16.85 40.35 -28.90
N GLU A 120 -16.82 39.15 -29.48
CA GLU A 120 -16.51 38.95 -30.89
C GLU A 120 -17.55 39.59 -31.81
N GLN A 121 -18.84 39.48 -31.48
CA GLN A 121 -19.92 40.15 -32.21
C GLN A 121 -19.77 41.68 -32.14
N VAL A 122 -19.49 42.23 -30.95
CA VAL A 122 -19.27 43.68 -30.79
C VAL A 122 -18.01 44.15 -31.53
N ARG A 123 -16.94 43.34 -31.55
CA ARG A 123 -15.70 43.66 -32.27
C ARG A 123 -15.87 43.54 -33.78
N GLY A 124 -16.59 42.54 -34.27
CA GLY A 124 -16.87 42.33 -35.69
C GLY A 124 -17.88 43.31 -36.29
N ALA A 125 -18.69 43.97 -35.45
CA ALA A 125 -19.63 45.02 -35.86
C ALA A 125 -19.03 46.44 -35.86
N ARG A 126 -17.74 46.61 -35.49
CA ARG A 126 -17.03 47.87 -35.72
C ARG A 126 -16.56 47.94 -37.18
N PRO A 127 -16.97 48.97 -37.95
CA PRO A 127 -16.50 49.18 -39.31
C PRO A 127 -15.00 49.50 -39.38
#